data_AF-A0A7S2SX77-F1
#
_entry.id   AF-A0A7S2SX77-F1
#
_cell.length_a   1.000
_cell.length_b   1.000
_cell.length_c   1.000
_cell.angle_alpha   90.00
_cell.angle_beta   90.00
_cell.angle_gamma   90.00
#
_symmetry.space_group_name_H-M   'P 1'
#
loop_
_entity.id
_entity.type
_entity.pdbx_description
1 polymer ?
#
loop_
_entity_poly.entity_id
_entity_poly.type
_entity_poly.pdbx_seq_one_letter_code
_entity_poly.pdbx_strand_id
1 'polypeptide(L)'
;GDVRNLGKPVELATKYFTWGADEVTFLNITGFRDFPLGDLPMLEVLKQTSEKVFVPLTVGGGIREFTDSEGKFYSSLDVASEYFQSGADKISIGSEAVHAAEDYFGGGKQLSGSTSIEQISEKYGKQAVVISIDPRRVYVKDPADCAPLKAVKTEILGPGGEEYCWWQCTVKGR
;
A
#
# COMPACT_ATOMS: atom_id res chain seq x y z
N GLY A 1 18.58 -19.03 3.02
CA GLY A 1 18.21 -19.28 1.62
C GLY A 1 18.70 -18.10 0.84
N ASP A 2 19.57 -18.33 -0.16
CA ASP A 2 20.33 -17.28 -0.83
C ASP A 2 19.48 -16.07 -1.27
N VAL A 3 20.01 -14.88 -0.95
CA VAL A 3 19.66 -13.54 -1.44
C VAL A 3 19.99 -13.44 -2.94
N ARG A 4 19.49 -14.38 -3.76
CA ARG A 4 20.05 -14.69 -5.09
C ARG A 4 19.29 -14.09 -6.27
N ASN A 5 18.40 -13.12 -6.07
CA ASN A 5 17.69 -12.52 -7.20
C ASN A 5 17.34 -11.04 -7.06
N LEU A 6 18.10 -10.25 -6.29
CA LEU A 6 17.89 -8.79 -6.26
C LEU A 6 18.13 -8.13 -7.63
N GLY A 7 19.00 -8.71 -8.48
CA GLY A 7 19.23 -8.23 -9.85
C GLY A 7 18.00 -8.32 -10.77
N LYS A 8 17.13 -9.32 -10.59
CA LYS A 8 15.96 -9.49 -11.48
C LYS A 8 14.92 -8.37 -11.37
N PRO A 9 14.49 -7.93 -10.18
CA PRO A 9 13.65 -6.75 -10.02
C PRO A 9 14.27 -5.48 -10.61
N VAL A 10 15.57 -5.25 -10.37
CA VAL A 10 16.27 -4.06 -10.86
C VAL A 10 16.36 -4.05 -12.40
N GLU A 11 16.73 -5.18 -13.00
CA GLU A 11 16.77 -5.34 -14.46
C GLU A 11 15.38 -5.17 -15.08
N LEU A 12 14.34 -5.73 -14.46
CA LEU A 12 12.97 -5.59 -14.94
C LEU A 12 12.46 -4.14 -14.84
N ALA A 13 12.75 -3.45 -13.73
CA ALA A 13 12.42 -2.04 -13.56
C ALA A 13 13.13 -1.16 -14.61
N THR A 14 14.43 -1.40 -14.82
CA THR A 14 15.21 -0.73 -15.87
C THR A 14 14.59 -0.98 -17.25
N LYS A 15 14.16 -2.21 -17.53
CA LYS A 15 13.49 -2.56 -18.78
C LYS A 15 12.17 -1.83 -18.96
N TYR A 16 11.31 -1.79 -17.94
CA TYR A 16 10.06 -1.02 -18.00
C TYR A 16 10.31 0.47 -18.25
N PHE A 17 11.31 1.06 -17.59
CA PHE A 17 11.72 2.43 -17.86
C PHE A 17 12.16 2.64 -19.31
N THR A 18 13.03 1.77 -19.86
CA THR A 18 13.45 1.87 -21.27
C THR A 18 12.32 1.65 -22.28
N TRP A 19 11.22 1.03 -21.85
CA TRP A 19 10.00 0.87 -22.63
C TRP A 19 9.05 2.05 -22.53
N GLY A 20 9.41 3.10 -21.79
CA GLY A 20 8.62 4.33 -21.64
C GLY A 20 7.61 4.27 -20.51
N ALA A 21 7.82 3.45 -19.47
CA ALA A 21 7.01 3.54 -18.26
C ALA A 21 7.25 4.88 -17.56
N ASP A 22 6.17 5.62 -17.28
CA ASP A 22 6.22 6.91 -16.57
C ASP A 22 6.41 6.75 -15.05
N GLU A 23 6.29 5.54 -14.52
CA GLU A 23 6.45 5.19 -13.12
C GLU A 23 6.68 3.67 -12.98
N VAL A 24 7.44 3.27 -11.96
CA VAL A 24 7.65 1.85 -11.62
C VAL A 24 7.20 1.57 -10.19
N THR A 25 6.28 0.62 -10.01
CA THR A 25 5.76 0.20 -8.70
C THR A 25 6.26 -1.17 -8.30
N PHE A 26 6.84 -1.26 -7.11
CA PHE A 26 7.29 -2.49 -6.46
C PHE A 26 6.24 -2.98 -5.46
N LEU A 27 5.74 -4.21 -5.68
CA LEU A 27 4.90 -4.90 -4.70
C LEU A 27 5.76 -5.81 -3.83
N ASN A 28 6.10 -5.32 -2.64
CA ASN A 28 6.90 -6.04 -1.68
C ASN A 28 6.05 -7.04 -0.87
N ILE A 29 6.13 -8.32 -1.26
CA ILE A 29 5.46 -9.44 -0.58
C ILE A 29 6.38 -10.19 0.40
N THR A 30 7.58 -9.68 0.66
CA THR A 30 8.54 -10.32 1.57
C THR A 30 8.18 -10.04 3.03
N GLY A 31 8.49 -10.98 3.93
CA GLY A 31 8.19 -10.84 5.36
C GLY A 31 9.21 -9.94 6.08
N PHE A 32 8.72 -9.04 6.93
CA PHE A 32 9.52 -8.00 7.60
C PHE A 32 9.95 -8.34 9.02
N ARG A 33 9.39 -9.40 9.63
CA ARG A 33 9.46 -9.60 11.09
C ARG A 33 10.80 -10.15 11.59
N ASP A 34 11.61 -10.72 10.71
CA ASP A 34 12.81 -11.47 11.10
C ASP A 34 14.13 -10.68 10.88
N PHE A 35 14.06 -9.46 10.34
CA PHE A 35 15.24 -8.67 9.96
C PHE A 35 15.19 -7.24 10.54
N PRO A 36 16.35 -6.66 10.92
CA PRO A 36 16.46 -5.23 11.16
C PRO A 36 16.00 -4.41 9.95
N LEU A 37 15.41 -3.24 10.18
CA LEU A 37 14.85 -2.39 9.11
C LEU A 37 15.88 -2.10 7.99
N GLY A 38 17.12 -1.76 8.35
CA GLY A 38 18.18 -1.43 7.38
C GLY A 38 18.61 -2.59 6.48
N ASP A 39 18.30 -3.83 6.86
CA ASP A 39 18.69 -5.04 6.14
C ASP A 39 17.58 -5.59 5.23
N LEU A 40 16.45 -4.89 5.15
CA LEU A 40 15.35 -5.30 4.28
C LEU A 40 15.81 -5.34 2.82
N PRO A 41 15.73 -6.48 2.12
CA PRO A 41 16.26 -6.61 0.76
C PRO A 41 15.65 -5.65 -0.26
N MET A 42 14.40 -5.19 -0.01
CA MET A 42 13.72 -4.24 -0.89
C MET A 42 14.37 -2.84 -0.86
N LEU A 43 15.04 -2.46 0.23
CA LEU A 43 15.78 -1.20 0.30
C LEU A 43 16.92 -1.21 -0.72
N GLU A 44 17.65 -2.31 -0.79
CA GLU A 44 18.74 -2.48 -1.76
C GLU A 44 18.24 -2.51 -3.21
N VAL A 45 17.09 -3.16 -3.45
CA VAL A 45 16.44 -3.14 -4.78
C VAL A 45 16.12 -1.71 -5.20
N LEU A 46 15.56 -0.90 -4.31
CA LEU A 46 15.24 0.50 -4.61
C LEU A 46 16.51 1.33 -4.85
N LYS A 47 17.54 1.17 -4.01
CA LYS A 47 18.82 1.86 -4.15
C LYS A 47 19.42 1.61 -5.53
N GLN A 48 19.58 0.34 -5.91
CA GLN A 48 20.12 -0.04 -7.21
C GLN A 48 19.23 0.35 -8.39
N THR A 49 17.90 0.37 -8.21
CA THR A 49 16.97 0.82 -9.24
C THR A 49 17.09 2.32 -9.47
N SER A 50 17.22 3.10 -8.40
CA SER A 50 17.32 4.57 -8.45
C SER A 50 18.55 5.08 -9.22
N GLU A 51 19.61 4.26 -9.32
CA GLU A 51 20.80 4.57 -10.12
C GLU A 51 20.55 4.52 -11.64
N LYS A 52 19.49 3.84 -12.09
CA LYS A 52 19.24 3.52 -13.50
C LYS A 52 17.89 3.99 -14.02
N VAL A 53 16.92 4.18 -13.13
CA VAL A 53 15.52 4.51 -13.45
C VAL A 53 15.21 5.91 -12.97
N PHE A 54 15.02 6.83 -13.91
CA PHE A 54 14.82 8.27 -13.63
C PHE A 54 13.36 8.69 -13.79
N VAL A 55 12.45 7.82 -13.37
CA VAL A 55 11.01 8.07 -13.23
C VAL A 55 10.59 7.71 -11.80
N PRO A 56 9.44 8.22 -11.31
CA PRO A 56 8.99 7.92 -9.96
C PRO A 56 8.99 6.43 -9.62
N LEU A 57 9.48 6.11 -8.42
CA LEU A 57 9.46 4.76 -7.85
C LEU A 57 8.44 4.69 -6.70
N THR A 58 7.49 3.77 -6.81
CA THR A 58 6.51 3.50 -5.74
C THR A 58 6.80 2.15 -5.10
N VAL A 59 6.74 2.05 -3.77
CA VAL A 59 6.84 0.77 -3.08
C VAL A 59 5.63 0.51 -2.19
N GLY A 60 5.01 -0.65 -2.35
CA GLY A 60 3.89 -1.11 -1.54
C GLY A 60 4.21 -2.39 -0.78
N GLY A 61 3.64 -2.54 0.42
CA GLY A 61 3.83 -3.71 1.27
C GLY A 61 4.86 -3.50 2.38
N GLY A 62 4.45 -3.79 3.62
CA GLY A 62 5.32 -3.65 4.80
C GLY A 62 5.37 -2.29 5.46
N ILE A 63 4.62 -1.30 4.96
CA ILE A 63 4.58 0.04 5.53
C ILE A 63 3.69 0.06 6.77
N ARG A 64 4.24 -0.44 7.88
CA ARG A 64 3.59 -0.53 9.19
C ARG A 64 4.64 -0.58 10.29
N GLU A 65 4.22 -0.28 11.51
CA GLU A 65 5.08 -0.49 12.67
C GLU A 65 5.42 -1.97 12.88
N PHE A 66 6.62 -2.22 13.39
CA PHE A 66 7.06 -3.53 13.82
C PHE A 66 8.22 -3.44 14.81
N THR A 67 8.47 -4.54 15.51
CA THR A 67 9.68 -4.74 16.32
C THR A 67 10.52 -5.81 15.63
N ASP A 68 11.81 -5.55 15.43
CA ASP A 68 12.73 -6.52 14.85
C ASP A 68 13.15 -7.62 15.83
N SER A 69 13.96 -8.56 15.36
CA SER A 69 14.45 -9.70 16.14
C SER A 69 15.40 -9.30 17.29
N GLU A 70 15.92 -8.08 17.28
CA GLU A 70 16.77 -7.51 18.34
C GLU A 70 15.95 -6.72 19.39
N GLY A 71 14.63 -6.62 19.20
CA GLY A 71 13.73 -5.92 20.11
C GLY A 71 13.63 -4.42 19.85
N LYS A 72 14.17 -3.91 18.74
CA LYS A 72 14.08 -2.50 18.38
C LYS A 72 12.75 -2.23 17.67
N PHE A 73 12.03 -1.23 18.17
CA PHE A 73 10.78 -0.77 17.60
C PHE A 73 11.02 0.23 16.46
N TYR A 74 10.25 0.09 15.38
CA TYR A 74 10.17 1.04 14.28
C TYR A 74 8.72 1.43 14.07
N SER A 75 8.45 2.73 14.02
CA SER A 75 7.15 3.26 13.62
C SER A 75 6.94 3.10 12.12
N SER A 76 5.68 3.21 11.66
CA SER A 76 5.38 3.25 10.22
C SER A 76 6.09 4.40 9.49
N LEU A 77 6.31 5.51 10.19
CA LEU A 77 7.04 6.67 9.68
C LEU A 77 8.53 6.37 9.50
N ASP A 78 9.15 5.62 10.42
CA ASP A 78 10.55 5.19 10.30
C ASP A 78 10.72 4.30 9.07
N VAL A 79 9.80 3.33 8.90
CA VAL A 79 9.80 2.43 7.74
C VAL A 79 9.65 3.21 6.43
N ALA A 80 8.68 4.13 6.34
CA ALA A 80 8.51 4.96 5.15
C ALA A 80 9.74 5.85 4.89
N SER A 81 10.32 6.44 5.94
CA SER A 81 11.52 7.28 5.85
C SER A 81 12.70 6.50 5.27
N GLU A 82 12.86 5.22 5.64
CA GLU A 82 13.93 4.37 5.12
C GLU A 82 13.70 4.01 3.64
N TYR A 83 12.46 3.75 3.26
CA TYR A 83 12.09 3.53 1.85
C TYR A 83 12.36 4.76 0.97
N PHE A 84 12.01 5.95 1.45
CA PHE A 84 12.29 7.20 0.73
C PHE A 84 13.80 7.46 0.59
N GLN A 85 14.57 7.27 1.66
CA GLN A 85 16.05 7.38 1.62
C GLN A 85 16.69 6.34 0.70
N SER A 86 16.02 5.22 0.48
CA SER A 86 16.48 4.15 -0.41
C SER A 86 16.05 4.34 -1.88
N GLY A 87 15.37 5.44 -2.21
CA GLY A 87 15.06 5.81 -3.60
C GLY A 87 13.58 5.68 -3.99
N ALA A 88 12.67 5.34 -3.07
CA ALA A 88 11.24 5.47 -3.34
C ALA A 88 10.82 6.95 -3.35
N ASP A 89 9.90 7.32 -4.22
CA ASP A 89 9.21 8.62 -4.22
C ASP A 89 7.86 8.52 -3.50
N LYS A 90 7.24 7.34 -3.52
CA LYS A 90 5.93 7.07 -2.95
C LYS A 90 5.89 5.74 -2.22
N ILE A 91 5.08 5.70 -1.16
CA ILE A 91 4.73 4.46 -0.47
C ILE A 91 3.26 4.12 -0.70
N SER A 92 2.94 2.83 -0.73
CA SER A 92 1.57 2.34 -0.86
C SER A 92 1.10 1.61 0.39
N ILE A 93 -0.01 2.07 0.94
CA ILE A 93 -0.64 1.57 2.16
C ILE A 93 -1.89 0.75 1.78
N GLY A 94 -1.90 -0.52 2.17
CA GLY A 94 -3.01 -1.45 1.95
C GLY A 94 -3.91 -1.61 3.17
N SER A 95 -3.74 -2.70 3.93
CA SER A 95 -4.65 -3.06 5.04
C SER A 95 -4.76 -2.00 6.13
N GLU A 96 -3.67 -1.29 6.46
CA GLU A 96 -3.71 -0.19 7.43
C GLU A 96 -4.64 0.95 6.99
N ALA A 97 -4.86 1.13 5.68
CA ALA A 97 -5.78 2.15 5.18
C ALA A 97 -7.24 1.81 5.48
N VAL A 98 -7.59 0.52 5.51
CA VAL A 98 -8.93 0.08 5.93
C VAL A 98 -9.13 0.40 7.41
N HIS A 99 -8.17 0.06 8.27
CA HIS A 99 -8.24 0.37 9.70
C HIS A 99 -8.27 1.87 9.98
N ALA A 100 -7.49 2.66 9.27
CA ALA A 100 -7.53 4.12 9.36
C ALA A 100 -8.92 4.68 8.96
N ALA A 101 -9.56 4.12 7.94
CA ALA A 101 -10.91 4.52 7.55
C ALA A 101 -11.95 4.12 8.60
N GLU A 102 -11.86 2.90 9.16
CA GLU A 102 -12.72 2.43 10.25
C GLU A 102 -12.61 3.33 11.49
N ASP A 103 -11.38 3.67 11.90
CA ASP A 103 -11.11 4.61 13.00
C ASP A 103 -11.70 5.99 12.72
N TYR A 104 -11.47 6.54 11.52
CA TYR A 104 -12.01 7.83 11.12
C TYR A 104 -13.55 7.87 11.20
N PHE A 105 -14.25 6.88 10.65
CA PHE A 105 -15.71 6.84 10.70
C PHE A 105 -16.23 6.54 12.12
N GLY A 106 -15.58 5.63 12.86
CA GLY A 106 -15.90 5.29 14.24
C GLY A 106 -15.71 6.47 15.21
N GLY A 107 -14.70 7.30 14.97
CA GLY A 107 -14.41 8.55 15.69
C GLY A 107 -15.27 9.75 15.28
N GLY A 108 -16.31 9.54 14.47
CA GLY A 108 -17.21 10.61 14.05
C GLY A 108 -16.62 11.52 12.97
N LYS A 109 -15.82 10.96 12.06
CA LYS A 109 -15.13 11.66 10.96
C LYS A 109 -14.06 12.64 11.45
N GLN A 110 -13.34 12.24 12.50
CA GLN A 110 -12.23 13.00 13.06
C GLN A 110 -10.92 12.24 12.82
N LEU A 111 -9.89 12.99 12.48
CA LEU A 111 -8.53 12.50 12.36
C LEU A 111 -7.98 12.21 13.75
N SER A 112 -7.43 11.01 13.96
CA SER A 112 -6.80 10.62 15.23
C SER A 112 -5.35 11.11 15.32
N GLY A 113 -4.73 11.43 14.19
CA GLY A 113 -3.34 11.90 14.09
C GLY A 113 -2.31 10.79 14.31
N SER A 114 -2.74 9.54 14.47
CA SER A 114 -1.89 8.40 14.83
C SER A 114 -1.73 7.38 13.71
N THR A 115 -2.54 7.48 12.65
CA THR A 115 -2.47 6.51 11.55
C THR A 115 -1.22 6.72 10.70
N SER A 116 -0.76 5.66 10.04
CA SER A 116 0.37 5.74 9.10
C SER A 116 0.12 6.74 7.97
N ILE A 117 -1.13 6.84 7.50
CA ILE A 117 -1.54 7.82 6.48
C ILE A 117 -1.30 9.24 6.98
N GLU A 118 -1.80 9.58 8.18
CA GLU A 118 -1.64 10.92 8.76
C GLU A 118 -0.17 11.24 9.00
N GLN A 119 0.56 10.37 9.70
CA GLN A 119 1.95 10.63 10.07
C GLN A 119 2.88 10.78 8.86
N ILE A 120 2.72 9.93 7.85
CA ILE A 120 3.57 9.97 6.65
C ILE A 120 3.17 11.18 5.79
N SER A 121 1.87 11.44 5.59
CA SER A 121 1.43 12.55 4.75
C SER A 121 1.70 13.92 5.39
N GLU A 122 1.72 14.04 6.71
CA GLU A 122 2.10 15.27 7.41
C GLU A 122 3.58 15.59 7.21
N LYS A 123 4.46 14.58 7.28
CA LYS A 123 5.92 14.77 7.11
C LYS A 123 6.35 14.92 5.65
N TYR A 124 5.84 14.08 4.76
CA TYR A 124 6.31 13.96 3.37
C TYR A 124 5.33 14.55 2.34
N GLY A 125 4.15 14.99 2.78
CA GLY A 125 3.07 15.46 1.92
C GLY A 125 2.18 14.34 1.39
N LYS A 126 0.93 14.68 1.07
CA LYS A 126 -0.08 13.73 0.57
C LYS A 126 0.34 13.04 -0.73
N GLN A 127 1.15 13.69 -1.55
CA GLN A 127 1.67 13.14 -2.80
C GLN A 127 2.58 11.92 -2.62
N ALA A 128 3.15 11.73 -1.43
CA ALA A 128 4.03 10.60 -1.10
C ALA A 128 3.26 9.34 -0.68
N VAL A 129 1.94 9.43 -0.47
CA VAL A 129 1.11 8.34 0.06
C VAL A 129 0.09 7.89 -0.98
N VAL A 130 0.20 6.63 -1.38
CA VAL A 130 -0.75 5.93 -2.24
C VAL A 130 -1.57 4.96 -1.39
N ILE A 131 -2.86 4.84 -1.68
CA ILE A 131 -3.74 3.84 -1.03
C ILE A 131 -3.98 2.69 -2.00
N SER A 132 -3.59 1.48 -1.60
CA SER A 132 -3.92 0.25 -2.32
C SER A 132 -5.27 -0.26 -1.83
N ILE A 133 -6.28 -0.18 -2.68
CA ILE A 133 -7.64 -0.68 -2.38
C ILE A 133 -7.84 -1.97 -3.15
N ASP A 134 -8.25 -3.02 -2.43
CA ASP A 134 -8.64 -4.31 -3.00
C ASP A 134 -10.16 -4.50 -2.85
N PRO A 135 -10.97 -4.03 -3.84
CA PRO A 135 -12.42 -4.07 -3.73
C PRO A 135 -13.03 -5.37 -4.29
N ARG A 136 -14.03 -5.90 -3.60
CA ARG A 136 -14.89 -6.99 -4.08
C ARG A 136 -16.33 -6.51 -4.26
N ARG A 137 -16.88 -6.70 -5.47
CA ARG A 137 -18.28 -6.32 -5.76
C ARG A 137 -19.26 -7.17 -4.94
N VAL A 138 -20.25 -6.50 -4.34
CA VAL A 138 -21.38 -7.11 -3.62
C VAL A 138 -22.67 -6.54 -4.19
N TYR A 139 -23.55 -7.42 -4.66
CA TYR A 139 -24.84 -7.06 -5.24
C TYR A 139 -25.92 -6.91 -4.15
N VAL A 140 -26.83 -5.96 -4.34
CA VAL A 140 -27.98 -5.71 -3.44
C VAL A 140 -29.23 -5.33 -4.26
N LYS A 141 -30.41 -5.68 -3.77
CA LYS A 141 -31.68 -5.36 -4.45
C LYS A 141 -32.09 -3.92 -4.21
N ASP A 142 -31.95 -3.47 -2.96
CA ASP A 142 -32.22 -2.09 -2.57
C ASP A 142 -30.93 -1.46 -2.01
N PRO A 143 -30.55 -0.24 -2.41
CA PRO A 143 -29.45 0.49 -1.78
C PRO A 143 -29.55 0.64 -0.26
N ALA A 144 -30.76 0.57 0.31
CA ALA A 144 -30.98 0.59 1.75
C ALA A 144 -30.42 -0.66 2.45
N ASP A 145 -30.30 -1.80 1.75
CA ASP A 145 -29.85 -3.08 2.31
C ASP A 145 -28.37 -3.05 2.76
N CYS A 146 -27.57 -2.12 2.22
CA CYS A 146 -26.18 -1.96 2.58
C CYS A 146 -25.91 -0.73 3.44
N ALA A 147 -26.93 0.02 3.88
CA ALA A 147 -26.71 1.20 4.71
C ALA A 147 -25.87 0.86 5.96
N PRO A 148 -24.86 1.68 6.32
CA PRO A 148 -24.57 3.03 5.82
C PRO A 148 -23.70 3.10 4.55
N LEU A 149 -23.34 1.96 3.96
CA LEU A 149 -22.53 1.88 2.75
C LEU A 149 -23.33 2.38 1.54
N LYS A 150 -22.60 2.86 0.52
CA LYS A 150 -23.21 3.42 -0.70
C LYS A 150 -23.18 2.39 -1.83
N ALA A 151 -24.36 1.93 -2.24
CA ALA A 151 -24.52 1.19 -3.48
C ALA A 151 -24.77 2.13 -4.67
N VAL A 152 -24.38 1.68 -5.86
CA VAL A 152 -24.63 2.34 -7.14
C VAL A 152 -25.43 1.42 -8.05
N LYS A 153 -26.24 2.00 -8.93
CA LYS A 153 -26.94 1.22 -9.96
C LYS A 153 -25.91 0.64 -10.95
N THR A 154 -26.09 -0.61 -11.35
CA THR A 154 -25.20 -1.34 -12.25
C THR A 154 -25.96 -1.90 -13.44
N GLU A 155 -25.34 -1.88 -14.62
CA GLU A 155 -25.86 -2.52 -15.83
C GLU A 155 -25.67 -4.05 -15.80
N ILE A 156 -24.68 -4.51 -15.04
CA ILE A 156 -24.41 -5.93 -14.81
C ILE A 156 -25.29 -6.36 -13.63
N LEU A 157 -26.35 -7.12 -13.91
CA LEU A 157 -27.25 -7.63 -12.89
C LEU A 157 -26.55 -8.69 -12.02
N GLY A 158 -26.92 -8.71 -10.73
CA GLY A 158 -26.53 -9.78 -9.83
C GLY A 158 -27.21 -11.12 -10.18
N PRO A 159 -26.72 -12.25 -9.63
CA PRO A 159 -27.27 -13.57 -9.90
C PRO A 159 -28.78 -13.71 -9.60
N GLY A 160 -29.32 -12.88 -8.72
CA GLY A 160 -30.73 -12.83 -8.34
C GLY A 160 -31.50 -11.66 -8.98
N GLY A 161 -30.93 -10.98 -9.97
CA GLY A 161 -31.52 -9.81 -10.63
C GLY A 161 -31.31 -8.51 -9.87
N GLU A 162 -30.35 -8.46 -8.94
CA GLU A 162 -29.97 -7.23 -8.24
C GLU A 162 -29.51 -6.14 -9.21
N GLU A 163 -30.10 -4.94 -9.12
CA GLU A 163 -29.77 -3.79 -9.98
C GLU A 163 -28.73 -2.86 -9.36
N TYR A 164 -28.30 -3.13 -8.12
CA TYR A 164 -27.36 -2.29 -7.38
C TYR A 164 -26.17 -3.09 -6.88
N CYS A 165 -25.03 -2.44 -6.74
CA CYS A 165 -23.86 -3.02 -6.10
C CYS A 165 -23.02 -2.00 -5.34
N TRP A 166 -22.24 -2.47 -4.38
CA TRP A 166 -21.17 -1.73 -3.72
C TRP A 166 -19.89 -2.55 -3.73
N TRP A 167 -18.79 -2.00 -3.22
CA TRP A 167 -17.50 -2.67 -3.17
C TRP A 167 -17.02 -2.81 -1.73
N GLN A 168 -16.89 -4.05 -1.29
CA GLN A 168 -16.31 -4.40 -0.01
C GLN A 168 -14.79 -4.41 -0.13
N CYS A 169 -14.11 -3.57 0.65
CA CYS A 169 -12.66 -3.57 0.73
C CYS A 169 -12.18 -4.78 1.53
N THR A 170 -11.11 -5.42 1.08
CA THR A 170 -10.47 -6.53 1.78
C THR A 170 -9.19 -6.12 2.49
N VAL A 171 -8.78 -6.92 3.47
CA VAL A 171 -7.51 -6.76 4.20
C VAL A 171 -6.69 -8.05 4.11
N LYS A 172 -5.37 -7.95 4.25
CA LYS A 172 -4.44 -9.10 4.21
C LYS A 172 -4.50 -9.92 2.91
N GLY A 173 -4.88 -9.29 1.80
CA GLY A 173 -4.95 -9.92 0.47
C GLY A 173 -6.00 -11.02 0.36
N ARG A 174 -7.14 -10.90 1.07
CA ARG A 174 -8.22 -11.89 1.11
C ARG A 174 -9.61 -11.29 1.05
#